data_AF-X6MMM6-F1
#
_entry.id   AF-X6MMM6-F1
#
_cell.length_a   1.000
_cell.length_b   1.000
_cell.length_c   1.000
_cell.angle_alpha   90.00
_cell.angle_beta   90.00
_cell.angle_gamma   90.00
#
_symmetry.space_group_name_H-M   'P 1'
#
loop_
_entity.id
_entity.type
_entity.pdbx_description
1 polymer ?
#
loop_
_entity_poly.entity_id
_entity_poly.type
_entity_poly.pdbx_seq_one_letter_code
_entity_poly.pdbx_strand_id
1 'polypeptide(L)'
;MIFKVQPETSDVILFWNKSTFHYSLFLAMASNQSQILPRPPIRIDEGRQIVIASRPKQAASPTANMFSVAPIPSSVLKKCNNLQPDEVLFTPLYFSVDPYLIRYFFTLWKQIPFSIAVTEVLASRSKEYPNGQRYLFREFPWTTVHVSTKTELDRLVKGGSLMPIPKESPPYDKFSPSEYLGALGLTGQTAYYGLLTTGAFKDGENLFVSGAAG
;
A
#
# COMPACT_ATOMS: atom_id res chain seq x y z
N MET A 1 5.00 -0.17 -9.15
CA MET A 1 4.04 0.95 -9.40
C MET A 1 3.36 1.33 -8.09
N ILE A 2 3.14 2.62 -7.80
CA ILE A 2 2.63 3.08 -6.49
C ILE A 2 1.24 3.74 -6.65
N PHE A 3 0.28 3.35 -5.83
CA PHE A 3 -1.05 3.96 -5.76
C PHE A 3 -1.14 4.89 -4.56
N LYS A 4 -1.69 6.10 -4.75
CA LYS A 4 -2.00 7.03 -3.67
C LYS A 4 -3.49 6.97 -3.37
N VAL A 5 -3.84 6.82 -2.10
CA VAL A 5 -5.23 6.90 -1.63
C VAL A 5 -5.56 8.37 -1.36
N GLN A 6 -6.62 8.90 -1.98
CA GLN A 6 -7.08 10.27 -1.70
C GLN A 6 -8.19 10.25 -0.63
N PRO A 7 -8.02 10.98 0.50
CA PRO A 7 -9.00 10.98 1.60
C PRO A 7 -10.31 11.71 1.27
N GLU A 8 -10.26 12.70 0.38
CA GLU A 8 -11.31 13.70 0.16
C GLU A 8 -12.54 13.13 -0.58
N THR A 9 -12.34 12.13 -1.44
CA THR A 9 -13.41 11.58 -2.29
C THR A 9 -13.68 10.12 -2.00
N SER A 10 -12.97 9.51 -1.04
CA SER A 10 -12.94 8.05 -0.80
C SER A 10 -12.51 7.24 -2.06
N ASP A 11 -12.12 7.90 -3.17
CA ASP A 11 -11.81 7.23 -4.44
C ASP A 11 -10.40 6.68 -4.47
N VAL A 12 -10.27 5.42 -4.92
CA VAL A 12 -8.99 4.87 -5.33
C VAL A 12 -8.69 5.42 -6.72
N ILE A 13 -7.99 6.55 -6.78
CA ILE A 13 -7.56 7.13 -8.04
C ILE A 13 -6.30 6.40 -8.51
N LEU A 14 -6.45 5.66 -9.60
CA LEU A 14 -5.35 4.98 -10.30
C LEU A 14 -4.45 6.05 -10.94
N PHE A 15 -3.30 6.33 -10.34
CA PHE A 15 -2.25 7.10 -11.01
C PHE A 15 -1.38 6.17 -11.84
N TRP A 16 -1.56 6.23 -13.16
CA TRP A 16 -0.71 5.57 -14.13
C TRP A 16 0.23 6.61 -14.74
N ASN A 17 1.55 6.39 -14.64
CA ASN A 17 2.52 7.25 -15.32
C ASN A 17 2.56 6.87 -16.81
N LYS A 18 2.25 7.85 -17.67
CA LYS A 18 1.98 7.77 -19.11
C LYS A 18 3.21 7.52 -20.02
N SER A 19 4.33 6.99 -19.54
CA SER A 19 5.54 6.96 -20.37
C SER A 19 5.62 5.83 -21.41
N THR A 20 4.58 5.01 -21.61
CA THR A 20 4.56 4.09 -22.77
C THR A 20 3.14 3.70 -23.24
N PHE A 21 2.79 4.21 -24.42
CA PHE A 21 1.67 3.89 -25.33
C PHE A 21 0.20 4.28 -24.96
N HIS A 22 -0.47 4.85 -25.96
CA HIS A 22 -1.79 5.50 -25.98
C HIS A 22 -2.94 4.72 -25.34
N TYR A 23 -3.87 5.42 -24.66
CA TYR A 23 -5.32 5.54 -24.96
C TYR A 23 -6.02 6.43 -23.89
N SER A 24 -7.06 7.14 -24.31
CA SER A 24 -7.69 8.28 -23.64
C SER A 24 -8.69 7.89 -22.54
N LEU A 25 -8.67 8.56 -21.36
CA LEU A 25 -9.88 8.82 -20.57
C LEU A 25 -9.70 9.97 -19.55
N PHE A 26 -10.64 10.92 -19.60
CA PHE A 26 -11.02 12.02 -18.70
C PHE A 26 -10.04 12.57 -17.64
N LEU A 27 -9.60 13.81 -17.90
CA LEU A 27 -9.12 14.79 -16.91
C LEU A 27 -10.28 15.73 -16.55
N ALA A 28 -10.51 15.96 -15.27
CA ALA A 28 -11.24 17.14 -14.80
C ALA A 28 -10.46 17.81 -13.66
N MET A 29 -9.85 18.95 -14.02
CA MET A 29 -9.54 20.14 -13.23
C MET A 29 -8.64 19.99 -11.99
N ALA A 30 -7.37 20.37 -12.18
CA ALA A 30 -6.53 20.95 -11.14
C ALA A 30 -6.83 22.46 -11.01
N SER A 31 -6.79 23.00 -9.79
CA SER A 31 -6.31 24.37 -9.57
C SER A 31 -5.91 24.64 -8.12
N ASN A 32 -4.65 25.01 -7.92
CA ASN A 32 -4.10 25.96 -6.94
C ASN A 32 -4.60 25.92 -5.48
N GLN A 33 -3.75 25.43 -4.56
CA GLN A 33 -2.96 26.26 -3.64
C GLN A 33 -2.28 25.37 -2.59
N SER A 34 -0.99 25.63 -2.37
CA SER A 34 -0.19 25.12 -1.26
C SER A 34 -0.65 25.73 0.07
N GLN A 35 -1.68 25.14 0.66
CA GLN A 35 -1.94 25.20 2.09
C GLN A 35 -2.22 23.77 2.55
N ILE A 36 -1.49 23.31 3.57
CA ILE A 36 -1.78 22.04 4.24
C ILE A 36 -3.08 22.27 5.01
N LEU A 37 -4.22 22.12 4.34
CA LEU A 37 -5.50 22.02 5.00
C LEU A 37 -5.47 20.74 5.85
N PRO A 38 -6.01 20.76 7.09
CA PRO A 38 -6.13 19.56 7.89
C PRO A 38 -6.88 18.51 7.07
N ARG A 39 -6.31 17.30 6.96
CA ARG A 39 -6.97 16.18 6.26
C ARG A 39 -8.39 16.06 6.82
N PRO A 40 -9.45 16.09 5.98
CA PRO A 40 -10.77 15.75 6.47
C PRO A 40 -10.73 14.36 7.09
N PRO A 41 -11.42 14.13 8.22
CA PRO A 41 -11.48 12.79 8.81
C PRO A 41 -12.04 11.83 7.76
N ILE A 42 -11.34 10.73 7.52
CA ILE A 42 -11.86 9.64 6.70
C ILE A 42 -13.20 9.24 7.29
N ARG A 43 -14.26 9.40 6.50
CA ARG A 43 -15.60 8.94 6.84
C ARG A 43 -15.58 7.42 6.88
N ILE A 44 -15.42 6.86 8.09
CA ILE A 44 -15.38 5.42 8.33
C ILE A 44 -16.64 4.75 7.74
N ASP A 45 -17.78 5.45 7.80
CA ASP A 45 -19.08 5.08 7.23
C ASP A 45 -19.09 4.86 5.70
N GLU A 46 -18.08 5.33 4.97
CA GLU A 46 -17.93 5.16 3.53
C GLU A 46 -16.75 4.24 3.16
N GLY A 47 -16.31 3.39 4.08
CA GLY A 47 -15.21 2.48 3.87
C GLY A 47 -15.37 1.61 2.61
N ARG A 48 -14.32 1.53 1.78
CA ARG A 48 -14.30 0.77 0.52
C ARG A 48 -13.17 -0.25 0.49
N GLN A 49 -13.36 -1.29 -0.29
CA GLN A 49 -12.37 -2.34 -0.55
C GLN A 49 -12.40 -2.73 -2.02
N ILE A 50 -11.26 -3.22 -2.51
CA ILE A 50 -11.18 -3.86 -3.82
C ILE A 50 -11.34 -5.36 -3.62
N VAL A 51 -12.24 -5.96 -4.39
CA VAL A 51 -12.49 -7.40 -4.37
C VAL A 51 -12.21 -8.02 -5.74
N ILE A 52 -11.79 -9.28 -5.73
CA ILE A 52 -11.65 -10.11 -6.93
C ILE A 52 -13.05 -10.64 -7.27
N ALA A 53 -13.72 -9.98 -8.20
CA ALA A 53 -15.06 -10.30 -8.68
C ALA A 53 -15.06 -11.53 -9.60
N SER A 54 -13.98 -11.73 -10.36
CA SER A 54 -13.80 -12.91 -11.20
C SER A 54 -12.32 -13.28 -11.28
N ARG A 55 -12.02 -14.58 -11.45
CA ARG A 55 -10.65 -15.08 -11.57
C ARG A 55 -10.28 -15.28 -13.03
N PRO A 56 -9.00 -15.05 -13.40
CA PRO A 56 -8.57 -15.31 -14.74
C PRO A 56 -8.64 -16.81 -15.02
N LYS A 57 -9.08 -17.18 -16.22
CA LYS A 57 -8.87 -18.54 -16.74
C LYS A 57 -7.35 -18.77 -16.84
N GLN A 58 -6.89 -20.01 -16.63
CA GLN A 58 -5.46 -20.34 -16.62
C GLN A 58 -4.71 -19.69 -17.80
N ALA A 59 -3.53 -19.13 -17.51
CA ALA A 59 -2.63 -18.46 -18.46
C ALA A 59 -3.10 -17.13 -19.09
N ALA A 60 -4.26 -16.57 -18.70
CA ALA A 60 -4.68 -15.24 -19.17
C ALA A 60 -4.15 -14.10 -18.27
N SER A 61 -3.67 -13.01 -18.86
CA SER A 61 -3.28 -11.82 -18.07
C SER A 61 -4.47 -11.27 -17.26
N PRO A 62 -4.27 -10.81 -16.02
CA PRO A 62 -5.35 -10.16 -15.27
C PRO A 62 -5.89 -8.95 -16.02
N THR A 63 -7.22 -8.78 -16.00
CA THR A 63 -7.90 -7.62 -16.60
C THR A 63 -8.59 -6.80 -15.53
N ALA A 64 -8.83 -5.51 -15.79
CA ALA A 64 -9.49 -4.62 -14.83
C ALA A 64 -10.87 -5.14 -14.38
N ASN A 65 -11.60 -5.79 -15.28
CA ASN A 65 -12.94 -6.37 -15.03
C ASN A 65 -12.93 -7.52 -14.00
N MET A 66 -11.74 -8.03 -13.63
CA MET A 66 -11.61 -9.00 -12.54
C MET A 66 -11.79 -8.38 -11.16
N PHE A 67 -11.64 -7.06 -11.06
CA PHE A 67 -11.70 -6.33 -9.80
C PHE A 67 -12.96 -5.47 -9.75
N SER A 68 -13.56 -5.38 -8.58
CA SER A 68 -14.61 -4.39 -8.32
C SER A 68 -14.35 -3.67 -7.00
N VAL A 69 -14.83 -2.43 -6.93
CA VAL A 69 -14.90 -1.69 -5.67
C VAL A 69 -16.19 -2.09 -4.97
N ALA A 70 -16.07 -2.48 -3.71
CA ALA A 70 -17.20 -2.85 -2.86
C ALA A 70 -17.15 -2.06 -1.55
N PRO A 71 -18.30 -1.80 -0.90
CA PRO A 71 -18.30 -1.29 0.46
C PRO A 71 -17.65 -2.31 1.40
N ILE A 72 -17.05 -1.82 2.49
CA ILE A 72 -16.57 -2.65 3.59
C ILE A 72 -17.78 -3.25 4.32
N PRO A 73 -17.73 -4.52 4.77
CA PRO A 73 -18.85 -5.14 5.48
C PRO A 73 -19.22 -4.36 6.76
N SER A 74 -20.52 -4.25 7.05
CA SER A 74 -21.00 -3.49 8.21
C SER A 74 -20.45 -3.99 9.55
N SER A 75 -20.07 -5.26 9.65
CA SER A 75 -19.39 -5.82 10.82
C SER A 75 -18.01 -5.19 11.05
N VAL A 76 -17.26 -4.95 9.98
CA VAL A 76 -15.96 -4.28 10.03
C VAL A 76 -16.14 -2.79 10.35
N LEU A 77 -17.14 -2.14 9.74
CA LEU A 77 -17.45 -0.73 10.04
C LEU A 77 -17.82 -0.51 11.51
N LYS A 78 -18.64 -1.40 12.09
CA LYS A 78 -18.95 -1.38 13.53
C LYS A 78 -17.69 -1.48 14.39
N LYS A 79 -16.72 -2.31 13.99
CA LYS A 79 -15.44 -2.46 14.68
C LYS A 79 -14.60 -1.18 14.59
N CYS A 80 -14.49 -0.59 13.39
CA CYS A 80 -13.78 0.67 13.19
C CYS A 80 -14.34 1.81 14.06
N ASN A 81 -15.67 1.87 14.25
CA ASN A 81 -16.34 2.89 15.07
C ASN A 81 -16.28 2.60 16.58
N ASN A 82 -15.96 1.37 17.00
CA ASN A 82 -15.94 0.96 18.41
C ASN A 82 -14.74 0.03 18.70
N LEU A 83 -13.53 0.59 18.59
CA LEU A 83 -12.30 -0.14 18.88
C LEU A 83 -12.28 -0.64 20.33
N GLN A 84 -11.98 -1.93 20.49
CA GLN A 84 -11.79 -2.56 21.79
C GLN A 84 -10.38 -2.26 22.34
N PRO A 85 -10.13 -2.51 23.64
CA PRO A 85 -8.78 -2.42 24.20
C PRO A 85 -7.77 -3.20 23.34
N ASP A 86 -6.57 -2.63 23.17
CA ASP A 86 -5.50 -3.19 22.33
C ASP A 86 -5.83 -3.35 20.84
N GLU A 87 -6.87 -2.70 20.32
CA GLU A 87 -7.14 -2.62 18.89
C GLU A 87 -6.63 -1.32 18.27
N VAL A 88 -6.17 -1.44 17.02
CA VAL A 88 -5.56 -0.35 16.26
C VAL A 88 -6.20 -0.30 14.88
N LEU A 89 -6.70 0.87 14.50
CA LEU A 89 -7.28 1.18 13.20
C LEU A 89 -6.23 1.84 12.31
N PHE A 90 -6.02 1.25 11.15
CA PHE A 90 -5.13 1.74 10.10
C PHE A 90 -5.92 2.26 8.91
N THR A 91 -5.33 3.23 8.23
CA THR A 91 -5.70 3.62 6.87
C THR A 91 -4.48 3.58 5.96
N PRO A 92 -4.57 3.05 4.73
CA PRO A 92 -3.46 3.10 3.80
C PRO A 92 -3.30 4.51 3.22
N LEU A 93 -2.05 4.92 3.09
CA LEU A 93 -1.66 6.10 2.30
C LEU A 93 -1.30 5.69 0.87
N TYR A 94 -0.59 4.56 0.75
CA TYR A 94 -0.13 4.04 -0.52
C TYR A 94 -0.16 2.51 -0.58
N PHE A 95 -0.42 1.97 -1.76
CA PHE A 95 -0.25 0.54 -2.05
C PHE A 95 0.84 0.33 -3.10
N SER A 96 1.65 -0.71 -2.92
CA SER A 96 2.51 -1.24 -3.98
C SER A 96 1.70 -2.14 -4.90
N VAL A 97 1.99 -2.04 -6.19
CA VAL A 97 1.60 -3.03 -7.20
C VAL A 97 2.84 -3.53 -7.89
N ASP A 98 3.07 -4.81 -7.65
CA ASP A 98 4.26 -5.54 -8.05
C ASP A 98 3.88 -6.78 -8.87
N PRO A 99 4.77 -7.24 -9.77
CA PRO A 99 4.49 -8.41 -10.60
C PRO A 99 4.12 -9.67 -9.82
N TYR A 100 4.64 -9.83 -8.60
CA TYR A 100 4.35 -11.00 -7.76
C TYR A 100 2.85 -11.14 -7.44
N LEU A 101 2.08 -10.04 -7.46
CA LEU A 101 0.65 -10.04 -7.16
C LEU A 101 -0.16 -10.89 -8.15
N ILE A 102 0.33 -11.11 -9.38
CA ILE A 102 -0.29 -12.03 -10.33
C ILE A 102 -0.54 -13.40 -9.69
N ARG A 103 0.41 -13.91 -8.89
CA ARG A 103 0.28 -15.19 -8.21
C ARG A 103 -0.91 -15.22 -7.25
N TYR A 104 -1.22 -14.11 -6.58
CA TYR A 104 -2.34 -14.01 -5.64
C TYR A 104 -3.68 -14.18 -6.37
N PHE A 105 -3.80 -13.68 -7.60
CA PHE A 105 -5.04 -13.78 -8.38
C PHE A 105 -5.33 -15.22 -8.86
N PHE A 106 -4.29 -15.99 -9.13
CA PHE A 106 -4.42 -17.38 -9.58
C PHE A 106 -4.46 -18.43 -8.47
N THR A 107 -3.72 -18.22 -7.37
CA THR A 107 -3.41 -19.32 -6.43
C THR A 107 -4.06 -19.19 -5.05
N LEU A 108 -4.51 -18.00 -4.66
CA LEU A 108 -5.09 -17.78 -3.33
C LEU A 108 -6.59 -17.60 -3.42
N TRP A 109 -7.31 -18.37 -2.62
CA TRP A 109 -8.78 -18.33 -2.52
C TRP A 109 -9.34 -17.08 -1.82
N LYS A 110 -8.47 -16.14 -1.43
CA LYS A 110 -8.89 -14.86 -0.83
C LYS A 110 -9.62 -14.01 -1.87
N GLN A 111 -10.70 -13.37 -1.44
CA GLN A 111 -11.51 -12.47 -2.27
C GLN A 111 -10.97 -11.04 -2.27
N ILE A 112 -10.25 -10.63 -1.23
CA ILE A 112 -9.61 -9.31 -1.13
C ILE A 112 -8.11 -9.48 -1.46
N PRO A 113 -7.55 -8.72 -2.42
CA PRO A 113 -6.11 -8.70 -2.67
C PRO A 113 -5.33 -8.15 -1.47
N PHE A 114 -4.08 -8.59 -1.33
CA PHE A 114 -3.14 -8.08 -0.35
C PHE A 114 -1.86 -7.65 -1.08
N SER A 115 -1.29 -6.51 -0.69
CA SER A 115 0.02 -6.09 -1.15
C SER A 115 0.78 -5.32 -0.08
N ILE A 116 2.01 -4.96 -0.38
CA ILE A 116 2.78 -4.05 0.48
C ILE A 116 2.06 -2.70 0.50
N ALA A 117 1.90 -2.11 1.67
CA ALA A 117 1.27 -0.79 1.81
C ALA A 117 2.00 0.07 2.84
N VAL A 118 2.01 1.38 2.57
CA VAL A 118 2.35 2.39 3.57
C VAL A 118 1.05 2.82 4.21
N THR A 119 0.95 2.67 5.53
CA THR A 119 -0.25 2.94 6.29
C THR A 119 0.01 3.95 7.39
N GLU A 120 -1.07 4.52 7.93
CA GLU A 120 -1.06 5.42 9.07
C GLU A 120 -2.07 4.91 10.11
N VAL A 121 -1.69 4.96 11.39
CA VAL A 121 -2.61 4.68 12.49
C VAL A 121 -3.64 5.80 12.57
N LEU A 122 -4.87 5.52 12.17
CA LEU A 122 -5.96 6.50 12.21
C LEU A 122 -6.50 6.66 13.65
N ALA A 123 -6.64 5.56 14.38
CA ALA A 123 -7.06 5.55 15.78
C ALA A 123 -6.51 4.31 16.49
N SER A 124 -6.24 4.41 17.79
CA SER A 124 -5.65 3.33 18.56
C SER A 124 -6.15 3.30 20.00
N ARG A 125 -6.38 2.08 20.49
CA ARG A 125 -6.59 1.76 21.91
C ARG A 125 -5.36 1.07 22.52
N SER A 126 -4.20 1.15 21.86
CA SER A 126 -2.93 0.64 22.35
C SER A 126 -1.90 1.77 22.48
N LYS A 127 -1.16 1.80 23.60
CA LYS A 127 -0.12 2.82 23.84
C LYS A 127 1.13 2.63 22.95
N GLU A 128 1.38 1.40 22.49
CA GLU A 128 2.56 1.05 21.69
C GLU A 128 2.40 1.41 20.20
N TYR A 129 1.15 1.59 19.75
CA TYR A 129 0.80 1.96 18.37
C TYR A 129 0.09 3.32 18.38
N PRO A 130 0.81 4.43 18.52
CA PRO A 130 0.19 5.74 18.71
C PRO A 130 -0.44 6.28 17.41
N ASN A 131 -1.47 7.12 17.57
CA ASN A 131 -2.16 7.77 16.46
C ASN A 131 -1.19 8.54 15.56
N GLY A 132 -1.45 8.49 14.27
CA GLY A 132 -0.65 9.09 13.21
C GLY A 132 0.66 8.36 12.91
N GLN A 133 1.11 7.36 13.68
CA GLN A 133 2.32 6.62 13.36
C GLN A 133 2.17 5.91 12.00
N ARG A 134 3.22 5.96 11.18
CA ARG A 134 3.22 5.31 9.87
C ARG A 134 3.96 3.99 9.91
N TYR A 135 3.49 3.05 9.12
CA TYR A 135 4.08 1.74 9.01
C TYR A 135 4.15 1.27 7.56
N LEU A 136 5.15 0.47 7.26
CA LEU A 136 5.21 -0.36 6.06
C LEU A 136 4.67 -1.74 6.43
N PHE A 137 3.52 -2.11 5.86
CA PHE A 137 2.97 -3.46 5.94
C PHE A 137 3.43 -4.25 4.72
N ARG A 138 3.95 -5.47 4.92
CA ARG A 138 4.26 -6.38 3.80
C ARG A 138 3.01 -6.98 3.15
N GLU A 139 1.97 -7.21 3.96
CA GLU A 139 0.68 -7.69 3.50
C GLU A 139 -0.42 -6.85 4.14
N PHE A 140 -1.00 -5.95 3.37
CA PHE A 140 -2.16 -5.16 3.77
C PHE A 140 -3.31 -5.40 2.79
N PRO A 141 -4.55 -5.64 3.28
CA PRO A 141 -5.70 -5.83 2.41
C PRO A 141 -5.97 -4.55 1.60
N TRP A 142 -6.45 -4.70 0.37
CA TRP A 142 -6.85 -3.57 -0.46
C TRP A 142 -8.18 -2.99 0.04
N THR A 143 -8.11 -2.17 1.09
CA THR A 143 -9.24 -1.55 1.80
C THR A 143 -8.84 -0.18 2.32
N THR A 144 -9.78 0.74 2.47
CA THR A 144 -9.53 2.09 3.00
C THR A 144 -9.33 2.11 4.52
N VAL A 145 -9.76 1.05 5.21
CA VAL A 145 -9.53 0.88 6.66
C VAL A 145 -9.28 -0.58 7.03
N HIS A 146 -8.46 -0.80 8.05
CA HIS A 146 -8.18 -2.13 8.59
C HIS A 146 -7.98 -2.05 10.11
N VAL A 147 -8.58 -2.97 10.87
CA VAL A 147 -8.37 -3.07 12.32
C VAL A 147 -7.55 -4.31 12.62
N SER A 148 -6.51 -4.16 13.43
CA SER A 148 -5.70 -5.26 13.94
C SER A 148 -5.61 -5.18 15.47
N THR A 149 -5.39 -6.32 16.11
CA THR A 149 -5.08 -6.38 17.55
C THR A 149 -3.58 -6.16 17.78
N LYS A 150 -3.21 -5.67 18.95
CA LYS A 150 -1.81 -5.53 19.37
C LYS A 150 -1.04 -6.84 19.22
N THR A 151 -1.62 -7.96 19.65
CA THR A 151 -0.97 -9.28 19.54
C THR A 151 -0.65 -9.66 18.09
N GLU A 152 -1.54 -9.35 17.14
CA GLU A 152 -1.25 -9.57 15.71
C GLU A 152 -0.14 -8.65 15.23
N LEU A 153 -0.19 -7.36 15.59
CA LEU A 153 0.82 -6.38 15.20
C LEU A 153 2.20 -6.74 15.76
N ASP A 154 2.29 -7.15 17.02
CA ASP A 154 3.53 -7.58 17.67
C ASP A 154 4.17 -8.76 16.91
N ARG A 155 3.34 -9.72 16.47
CA ARG A 155 3.79 -10.85 15.65
C ARG A 155 4.31 -10.39 14.30
N LEU A 156 3.62 -9.44 13.65
CA LEU A 156 4.07 -8.87 12.38
C LEU A 156 5.38 -8.09 12.53
N VAL A 157 5.55 -7.32 13.61
CA VAL A 157 6.80 -6.61 13.91
C VAL A 157 7.94 -7.61 14.11
N LYS A 158 7.73 -8.62 14.97
CA LYS A 158 8.73 -9.67 15.23
C LYS A 158 9.11 -10.44 13.97
N GLY A 159 8.15 -10.69 13.08
CA GLY A 159 8.36 -11.36 11.80
C GLY A 159 8.91 -10.47 10.69
N GLY A 160 9.12 -9.17 10.93
CA GLY A 160 9.56 -8.22 9.90
C GLY A 160 8.50 -7.92 8.83
N SER A 161 7.23 -8.26 9.06
CA SER A 161 6.10 -7.99 8.17
C SER A 161 5.42 -6.65 8.44
N LEU A 162 5.77 -6.00 9.56
CA LEU A 162 5.34 -4.65 9.91
C LEU A 162 6.56 -3.85 10.38
N MET A 163 6.87 -2.75 9.70
CA MET A 163 8.03 -1.92 10.04
C MET A 163 7.57 -0.48 10.29
N PRO A 164 7.95 0.16 11.42
CA PRO A 164 7.67 1.57 11.63
C PRO A 164 8.43 2.41 10.60
N ILE A 165 7.75 3.37 9.99
CA ILE A 165 8.38 4.38 9.15
C ILE A 165 8.76 5.55 10.07
N PRO A 166 10.06 5.90 10.18
CA PRO A 166 10.49 7.04 10.98
C PRO A 166 9.75 8.30 10.57
N LYS A 167 9.24 9.05 11.55
CA LYS A 167 8.77 10.41 11.35
C LYS A 167 9.92 11.37 11.60
N GLU A 168 10.05 12.37 10.71
CA GLU A 168 10.67 13.66 11.02
C GLU A 168 11.98 13.57 11.82
N SER A 169 12.94 12.80 11.29
CA SER A 169 14.32 12.79 11.79
C SER A 169 15.25 12.79 10.59
N PRO A 170 16.20 13.74 10.47
CA PRO A 170 17.15 13.76 9.37
C PRO A 170 17.92 12.44 9.24
N PRO A 171 18.16 11.94 8.01
CA PRO A 171 17.75 12.49 6.72
C PRO A 171 16.34 12.07 6.25
N TYR A 172 15.58 11.35 7.08
CA TYR A 172 14.29 10.73 6.73
C TYR A 172 13.14 11.74 6.57
N ASP A 173 13.30 12.94 7.12
CA ASP A 173 12.37 14.07 6.96
C ASP A 173 12.24 14.55 5.50
N LYS A 174 13.21 14.22 4.64
CA LYS A 174 13.22 14.61 3.22
C LYS A 174 12.48 13.65 2.29
N PHE A 175 12.17 12.44 2.74
CA PHE A 175 11.60 11.40 1.90
C PHE A 175 10.08 11.37 1.99
N SER A 176 9.41 11.21 0.84
CA SER A 176 7.98 10.92 0.80
C SER A 176 7.74 9.51 1.37
N PRO A 177 6.68 9.29 2.17
CA PRO A 177 6.35 7.96 2.66
C PRO A 177 6.21 6.90 1.56
N SER A 178 5.83 7.30 0.34
CA SER A 178 5.73 6.38 -0.81
C SER A 178 7.07 5.77 -1.22
N GLU A 179 8.21 6.41 -0.94
CA GLU A 179 9.54 5.91 -1.33
C GLU A 179 9.91 4.61 -0.58
N TYR A 180 9.26 4.34 0.55
CA TYR A 180 9.36 3.07 1.30
C TYR A 180 8.67 1.89 0.61
N LEU A 181 7.91 2.12 -0.47
CA LEU A 181 7.42 1.05 -1.35
C LEU A 181 8.42 0.71 -2.46
N GLY A 182 9.46 1.53 -2.67
CA GLY A 182 10.44 1.39 -3.75
C GLY A 182 11.87 1.34 -3.21
N ALA A 183 12.63 2.40 -3.50
CA ALA A 183 14.06 2.49 -3.23
C ALA A 183 14.44 2.35 -1.75
N LEU A 184 13.61 2.82 -0.82
CA LEU A 184 13.84 2.66 0.63
C LEU A 184 13.22 1.38 1.20
N GLY A 185 12.50 0.63 0.36
CA GLY A 185 11.73 -0.54 0.74
C GLY A 185 12.30 -1.86 0.24
N LEU A 186 11.40 -2.84 0.10
CA LEU A 186 11.74 -4.19 -0.34
C LEU A 186 12.39 -4.21 -1.73
N THR A 187 11.94 -3.35 -2.64
CA THR A 187 12.47 -3.28 -4.00
C THR A 187 13.91 -2.78 -4.02
N GLY A 188 14.21 -1.71 -3.28
CA GLY A 188 15.57 -1.20 -3.12
C GLY A 188 16.50 -2.20 -2.43
N GLN A 189 16.04 -2.88 -1.38
CA GLN A 189 16.79 -3.96 -0.74
C GLN A 189 17.09 -5.11 -1.72
N THR A 190 16.10 -5.50 -2.54
CA THR A 190 16.28 -6.55 -3.55
C THR A 190 17.36 -6.17 -4.56
N ALA A 191 17.36 -4.93 -5.05
CA ALA A 191 18.39 -4.43 -5.96
C ALA A 191 19.78 -4.38 -5.28
N TYR A 192 19.85 -3.80 -4.08
CA TYR A 192 21.09 -3.64 -3.33
C TYR A 192 21.78 -4.98 -3.05
N TYR A 193 21.06 -5.92 -2.43
CA TYR A 193 21.63 -7.23 -2.11
C TYR A 193 21.80 -8.11 -3.35
N GLY A 194 20.91 -7.99 -4.33
CA GLY A 194 21.02 -8.72 -5.60
C GLY A 194 22.29 -8.37 -6.34
N LEU A 195 22.67 -7.09 -6.42
CA LEU A 195 23.89 -6.66 -7.09
C LEU A 195 25.15 -6.91 -6.26
N LEU A 196 25.15 -6.48 -5.00
CA LEU A 196 26.38 -6.44 -4.20
C LEU A 196 26.69 -7.74 -3.46
N THR A 197 25.68 -8.53 -3.10
CA THR A 197 25.86 -9.77 -2.34
C THR A 197 25.71 -10.99 -3.22
N THR A 198 24.61 -11.11 -3.95
CA THR A 198 24.37 -12.28 -4.81
C THR A 198 25.18 -12.21 -6.10
N GLY A 199 25.14 -11.07 -6.79
CA GLY A 199 25.92 -10.83 -8.00
C GLY A 199 27.40 -10.61 -7.72
N ALA A 200 27.74 -10.13 -6.52
CA ALA A 200 29.12 -9.81 -6.09
C ALA A 200 29.91 -9.01 -7.13
N PHE A 201 29.22 -8.05 -7.78
CA PHE A 201 29.76 -7.25 -8.88
C PHE A 201 31.00 -6.46 -8.48
N LYS A 202 31.95 -6.36 -9.40
CA LYS A 202 33.22 -5.65 -9.22
C LYS A 202 33.38 -4.52 -10.22
N ASP A 203 34.28 -3.61 -9.89
CA ASP A 203 34.65 -2.49 -10.77
C ASP A 203 35.15 -3.00 -12.13
N GLY A 204 34.66 -2.38 -13.21
CA GLY A 204 35.01 -2.73 -14.58
C GLY A 204 34.20 -3.86 -15.21
N GLU A 205 33.29 -4.50 -14.47
CA GLU A 205 32.41 -5.53 -15.03
C GLU A 205 31.21 -4.93 -15.80
N ASN A 206 30.74 -5.66 -16.82
CA ASN A 206 29.58 -5.25 -17.61
C ASN A 206 28.30 -5.79 -16.97
N LEU A 207 27.33 -4.91 -16.69
CA LEU A 207 26.02 -5.28 -16.14
C LEU A 207 24.94 -5.16 -17.21
N PHE A 208 24.18 -6.23 -17.43
CA PHE A 208 22.94 -6.21 -18.20
C PHE A 208 21.74 -6.35 -17.26
N VAL A 209 20.81 -5.40 -17.32
CA VAL A 209 19.57 -5.41 -16.52
C VAL A 209 18.36 -5.50 -17.45
N SER A 210 17.58 -6.58 -17.33
CA SER A 210 16.27 -6.65 -17.98
C SER A 210 15.24 -5.85 -17.16
N GLY A 211 14.28 -5.19 -17.84
CA GLY A 211 13.30 -4.34 -17.16
C GLY A 211 13.89 -3.11 -16.47
N ALA A 212 15.02 -2.58 -16.97
CA ALA A 212 15.84 -1.55 -16.33
C ALA A 212 15.15 -0.22 -15.95
N ALA A 213 13.96 0.06 -16.51
CA ALA A 213 13.18 1.27 -16.21
C ALA A 213 12.17 1.09 -15.06
N GLY A 214 12.10 -0.11 -14.47
CA GLY A 214 11.12 -0.48 -13.44
C GLY A 214 11.35 0.09 -12.05
#